data_AF-A0A662DXT6-F1
#
_entry.id   AF-A0A662DXT6-F1
#
_cell.length_a   1.000
_cell.length_b   1.000
_cell.length_c   1.000
_cell.angle_alpha   90.00
_cell.angle_beta   90.00
_cell.angle_gamma   90.00
#
_symmetry.space_group_name_H-M   'P 1'
#
loop_
_entity.id
_entity.type
_entity.pdbx_description
1 polymer ?
#
loop_
_entity_poly.entity_id
_entity_poly.type
_entity_poly.pdbx_seq_one_letter_code
_entity_poly.pdbx_strand_id
1 'polypeptide(L)'
;SAIRRMCRALSEYIVAGIKTNIGFHRKVLNHPEFVSGGHDTTFVDRHLDELLQSATGDEPLAIVAAAVCYYLDRQPAIGSGEARKCSPWKHFQRSSWL
;
A
#
# COMPACT_ATOMS: atom_id res chain seq x y z
N SER A 1 23.98 -14.15 -9.02
CA SER A 1 23.86 -15.32 -8.14
C SER A 1 22.39 -15.74 -8.05
N ALA A 2 22.11 -16.96 -7.59
CA ALA A 2 20.74 -17.44 -7.37
C ALA A 2 20.00 -16.58 -6.33
N ILE A 3 20.67 -16.22 -5.23
CA ILE A 3 20.13 -15.33 -4.17
C ILE A 3 19.58 -14.03 -4.77
N ARG A 4 20.36 -13.32 -5.59
CA ARG A 4 19.90 -12.05 -6.21
C ARG A 4 18.68 -12.23 -7.10
N ARG A 5 18.61 -13.34 -7.86
CA ARG A 5 17.45 -13.65 -8.72
C ARG A 5 16.21 -13.91 -7.88
N MET A 6 16.35 -14.65 -6.77
CA MET A 6 15.25 -14.93 -5.87
C MET A 6 14.78 -13.68 -5.12
N CYS A 7 15.68 -12.84 -4.61
CA CYS A 7 15.31 -11.56 -4.01
C CYS A 7 14.51 -10.67 -4.96
N ARG A 8 14.93 -10.59 -6.23
CA ARG A 8 14.19 -9.86 -7.27
C ARG A 8 12.80 -10.44 -7.49
N ALA A 9 12.70 -11.76 -7.68
CA ALA A 9 11.41 -12.43 -7.88
C ALA A 9 10.45 -12.20 -6.70
N LEU A 10 10.95 -12.26 -5.47
CA LEU A 10 10.15 -12.01 -4.26
C LEU A 10 9.76 -10.53 -4.09
N SER A 11 10.51 -9.58 -4.65
CA SER A 11 10.15 -8.15 -4.62
C SER A 11 9.08 -7.77 -5.63
N GLU A 12 9.00 -8.50 -6.74
CA GLU A 12 8.00 -8.29 -7.80
C GLU A 12 6.66 -8.99 -7.47
N TYR A 13 6.65 -9.86 -6.45
CA TYR A 13 5.48 -10.64 -6.07
C TYR A 13 4.51 -9.80 -5.22
N ILE A 14 3.35 -9.46 -5.80
CA ILE A 14 2.28 -8.74 -5.12
C ILE A 14 1.21 -9.74 -4.70
N VAL A 15 1.05 -9.94 -3.39
CA VAL A 15 0.02 -10.83 -2.84
C VAL A 15 -0.97 -10.02 -2.03
N ALA A 16 -2.23 -10.02 -2.44
CA ALA A 16 -3.32 -9.37 -1.73
C ALA A 16 -4.13 -10.41 -0.94
N GLY A 17 -4.46 -10.09 0.33
CA GLY A 17 -5.49 -10.80 1.11
C GLY A 17 -5.09 -12.13 1.75
N ILE A 18 -3.91 -12.69 1.47
CA ILE A 18 -3.43 -13.92 2.13
C ILE A 18 -2.08 -13.71 2.81
N LYS A 19 -1.93 -14.27 4.01
CA LYS A 19 -0.65 -14.29 4.73
C LYS A 19 0.30 -15.25 4.01
N THR A 20 1.50 -14.77 3.70
CA THR A 20 2.55 -15.57 3.05
C THR A 20 3.85 -15.50 3.84
N ASN A 21 4.77 -16.41 3.55
CA ASN A 21 6.13 -16.44 4.12
C ASN A 21 7.15 -15.61 3.31
N ILE A 22 6.69 -14.82 2.33
CA ILE A 22 7.58 -14.03 1.45
C ILE A 22 8.49 -13.11 2.27
N GLY A 23 7.92 -12.43 3.28
CA GLY A 23 8.69 -11.56 4.18
C GLY A 23 9.79 -12.31 4.93
N PHE A 24 9.49 -13.53 5.41
CA PHE A 24 10.46 -14.39 6.09
C PHE A 24 11.59 -14.81 5.13
N HIS A 25 11.27 -15.30 3.93
CA HIS A 25 12.28 -15.69 2.95
C HIS A 25 13.16 -14.51 2.51
N ARG A 26 12.59 -13.31 2.36
CA ARG A 26 13.37 -12.10 2.05
C ARG A 26 14.38 -11.79 3.14
N LYS A 27 14.06 -12.00 4.41
CA LYS A 27 15.02 -11.77 5.50
C LYS A 27 16.12 -12.81 5.50
N VAL A 28 15.79 -14.10 5.37
CA VAL A 28 16.78 -15.19 5.28
C VAL A 28 17.77 -14.93 4.15
N LEU A 29 17.28 -14.60 2.95
CA LEU A 29 18.13 -14.37 1.78
C LEU A 29 19.01 -13.11 1.85
N ASN A 30 18.69 -12.18 2.75
CA ASN A 30 19.50 -10.98 3.01
C ASN A 30 20.35 -11.11 4.29
N HIS A 31 20.21 -12.19 5.05
CA HIS A 31 20.95 -12.38 6.29
C HIS A 31 22.43 -12.64 6.00
N PRO A 32 23.38 -11.94 6.64
CA PRO A 32 24.81 -12.04 6.33
C PRO A 32 25.37 -13.48 6.44
N GLU A 33 25.00 -14.22 7.48
CA GLU A 33 25.43 -15.62 7.69
C GLU A 33 24.87 -16.58 6.61
N PHE A 34 23.68 -16.28 6.09
CA PHE A 34 23.10 -17.07 5.01
C PHE A 34 23.83 -16.80 3.68
N VAL A 35 24.10 -15.53 3.40
CA VAL A 35 24.80 -15.09 2.18
C VAL A 35 26.26 -15.56 2.14
N SER A 36 26.93 -15.62 3.29
CA SER A 36 28.32 -16.12 3.38
C SER A 36 28.42 -17.65 3.20
N GLY A 37 27.29 -18.37 3.26
CA GLY A 37 27.24 -19.83 3.19
C GLY A 37 27.57 -20.53 4.52
N GLY A 38 27.72 -19.78 5.61
CA GLY A 38 28.05 -20.31 6.94
C GLY A 38 26.84 -20.75 7.76
N HIS A 39 25.85 -21.38 7.14
CA HIS A 39 24.60 -21.79 7.79
C HIS A 39 24.45 -23.31 7.84
N ASP A 40 23.73 -23.80 8.84
CA ASP A 40 23.39 -25.21 9.05
C ASP A 40 21.86 -25.36 9.26
N THR A 41 21.44 -26.57 9.63
CA THR A 41 20.02 -26.88 9.86
C THR A 41 19.41 -26.17 11.06
N THR A 42 20.22 -25.60 11.96
CA THR A 42 19.79 -24.86 13.16
C THR A 42 19.79 -23.34 12.96
N PHE A 43 20.24 -22.86 11.79
CA PHE A 43 20.30 -21.43 11.46
C PHE A 43 18.99 -20.70 11.75
N VAL A 44 17.86 -21.29 11.33
CA VAL A 44 16.54 -20.67 11.53
C VAL A 44 16.19 -20.59 13.01
N ASP A 45 16.51 -21.60 13.80
CA ASP A 45 16.22 -21.62 15.24
C ASP A 45 17.02 -20.54 15.98
N ARG A 46 18.29 -20.33 15.57
CA ARG A 46 19.18 -19.31 16.16
C ARG A 46 18.72 -17.88 15.88
N HIS A 47 18.14 -17.64 14.71
CA HIS A 47 17.79 -16.31 14.22
C HIS A 47 16.27 -16.07 14.14
N LEU A 48 15.47 -16.96 14.73
CA LEU A 48 14.02 -16.97 14.53
C LEU A 48 13.38 -15.63 14.93
N ASP A 49 13.74 -15.10 16.09
CA ASP A 49 13.17 -13.85 16.60
C ASP A 49 13.46 -12.67 15.66
N GLU A 50 14.70 -12.55 15.18
CA GLU A 50 15.09 -11.54 14.19
C GLU A 50 14.33 -11.73 12.87
N LEU A 51 14.22 -12.97 12.40
CA LEU A 51 13.52 -13.32 11.16
C LEU A 51 12.02 -13.08 11.24
N LEU A 52 11.41 -13.04 12.43
CA LEU A 52 9.98 -12.79 12.62
C LEU A 52 9.60 -11.31 12.87
N GLN A 53 10.55 -10.44 13.21
CA GLN A 53 10.28 -9.00 13.44
C GLN A 53 9.62 -8.32 12.22
N SER A 54 8.33 -8.00 12.28
CA SER A 54 7.71 -7.22 11.22
C SER A 54 8.31 -5.82 11.16
N ALA A 55 8.60 -5.30 9.95
CA ALA A 55 8.92 -3.89 9.79
C ALA A 55 7.69 -3.06 10.21
N THR A 56 7.73 -2.50 11.41
CA THR A 56 6.81 -1.43 11.82
C THR A 56 7.20 -0.18 11.05
N GLY A 57 6.44 0.21 10.03
CA GLY A 57 6.92 1.31 9.17
C GLY A 57 5.93 1.99 8.25
N ASP A 58 4.68 1.56 8.15
CA ASP A 58 3.74 2.19 7.21
C ASP A 58 2.83 3.24 7.86
N GLU A 59 2.95 3.50 9.16
CA GLU A 59 2.12 4.49 9.86
C GLU A 59 2.22 5.90 9.23
N PRO A 60 3.43 6.45 8.96
CA PRO A 60 3.52 7.76 8.33
C PRO A 60 2.98 7.75 6.89
N LEU A 61 3.19 6.66 6.14
CA LEU A 61 2.71 6.52 4.77
C LEU A 61 1.18 6.47 4.74
N ALA A 62 0.56 5.74 5.67
CA ALA A 62 -0.88 5.66 5.81
C ALA A 62 -1.49 7.03 6.18
N ILE A 63 -0.84 7.78 7.08
CA ILE A 63 -1.26 9.14 7.44
C ILE A 63 -1.18 10.08 6.22
N VAL A 64 -0.05 10.06 5.51
CA VAL A 64 0.14 10.88 4.30
C VAL A 64 -0.87 10.51 3.22
N ALA A 65 -1.07 9.20 2.96
CA ALA A 65 -2.05 8.73 2.00
C ALA A 65 -3.47 9.18 2.36
N ALA A 66 -3.86 9.05 3.64
CA ALA A 66 -5.16 9.52 4.13
C ALA A 66 -5.34 11.03 3.96
N ALA A 67 -4.31 11.84 4.28
CA ALA A 67 -4.33 13.29 4.11
C ALA A 67 -4.46 13.70 2.63
N VAL A 68 -3.73 13.04 1.74
CA VAL A 68 -3.81 13.26 0.28
C VAL A 68 -5.19 12.86 -0.24
N CYS A 69 -5.70 11.69 0.12
CA CYS A 69 -7.04 11.24 -0.26
C CYS A 69 -8.12 12.24 0.19
N TYR A 70 -8.04 12.72 1.44
CA TYR A 70 -8.94 13.75 1.96
C TYR A 70 -8.88 15.06 1.15
N TYR A 71 -7.68 15.51 0.80
CA TYR A 71 -7.52 16.75 0.02
C TYR A 71 -8.03 16.62 -1.42
N LEU A 72 -7.76 15.49 -2.07
CA LEU A 72 -8.19 15.24 -3.45
C LEU A 72 -9.71 15.08 -3.58
N ASP A 73 -10.36 14.38 -2.65
CA ASP A 73 -11.83 14.24 -2.61
C ASP A 73 -12.51 15.60 -2.38
N ARG A 74 -11.84 16.48 -1.61
CA ARG A 74 -12.34 17.81 -1.27
C ARG A 74 -12.06 18.87 -2.32
N GLN A 75 -11.34 18.59 -3.42
CA GLN A 75 -11.26 19.55 -4.51
C GLN A 75 -12.67 19.70 -5.09
N PRO A 76 -13.34 20.87 -4.93
CA PRO A 76 -14.55 21.11 -5.70
C PRO A 76 -14.12 20.97 -7.16
N ALA A 77 -14.93 20.30 -7.98
CA ALA A 77 -14.68 20.23 -9.40
C ALA A 77 -14.29 21.63 -9.86
N ILE A 78 -13.02 21.83 -10.24
CA ILE A 78 -12.54 23.09 -10.80
C ILE A 78 -13.16 23.13 -12.18
N GLY A 79 -14.43 23.51 -12.20
CA GLY A 79 -15.17 23.85 -13.39
C GLY A 79 -14.45 25.02 -14.01
N SER A 80 -13.90 24.76 -15.20
CA SER A 80 -13.84 25.72 -16.29
C SER A 80 -14.88 26.81 -16.11
N GLY A 81 -14.42 28.06 -16.09
CA GLY A 81 -15.29 29.23 -16.10
C GLY A 81 -16.36 29.11 -17.18
N GLU A 82 -17.50 29.75 -16.90
CA GLU A 82 -18.65 29.96 -17.78
C GLU A 82 -19.72 28.84 -17.82
N ALA A 83 -20.56 28.78 -16.78
CA ALA A 83 -22.03 28.80 -16.93
C ALA A 83 -22.73 28.88 -15.56
N ARG A 84 -22.95 30.11 -15.06
CA ARG A 84 -24.11 30.34 -14.19
C ARG A 84 -25.35 30.33 -15.07
N LYS A 85 -25.97 29.16 -15.28
CA LYS A 85 -27.34 29.06 -15.78
C LYS A 85 -28.13 28.07 -14.92
N CYS A 86 -28.99 28.66 -14.08
CA CYS A 86 -30.08 28.14 -13.26
C CYS A 86 -30.12 26.64 -12.91
N SER A 87 -30.16 26.35 -11.60
CA SER A 87 -30.42 25.01 -11.08
C SER A 87 -31.78 24.45 -11.54
N PRO A 88 -31.87 23.17 -11.95
CA PRO A 88 -33.09 22.50 -12.44
C PRO A 88 -34.31 22.50 -11.50
N TRP A 89 -34.14 22.85 -10.23
CA TRP A 89 -35.22 22.93 -9.23
C TRP A 89 -36.06 24.21 -9.30
N LYS A 90 -35.68 25.21 -10.13
CA LYS A 90 -36.47 26.43 -10.34
C LYS A 90 -37.62 26.29 -11.34
N HIS A 91 -37.78 25.14 -12.01
CA HIS A 91 -38.85 24.94 -13.00
C HIS A 91 -40.06 24.14 -12.50
N PHE A 92 -40.11 23.73 -11.23
CA PHE A 92 -41.17 22.80 -10.78
C PHE A 92 -42.26 23.35 -9.84
N GLN A 93 -42.27 24.63 -9.43
CA GLN A 93 -43.38 25.12 -8.58
C GLN A 93 -43.83 26.54 -8.93
N ARG A 94 -44.80 26.62 -9.84
CA ARG A 94 -46.10 27.30 -9.65
C ARG A 94 -47.07 26.77 -10.71
N SER A 95 -47.50 25.53 -10.49
CA SER A 95 -48.76 25.03 -11.02
C SER A 95 -49.92 25.72 -10.30
N SER A 96 -50.96 26.03 -11.07
CA SER A 96 -52.36 26.13 -10.67
C SER A 96 -52.73 27.29 -9.74
N TRP A 97 -53.64 28.14 -10.20
CA TRP A 97 -54.96 28.45 -9.60
C TRP A 97 -55.44 29.80 -10.16
N LEU A 98 -56.63 29.74 -10.80
CA LEU A 98 -57.43 30.77 -11.48
C LEU A 98 -57.10 31.02 -12.96
#